data_AF-A0A832RIS3-F1
#
_entry.id   AF-A0A832RIS3-F1
#
_cell.length_a   1.000
_cell.length_b   1.000
_cell.length_c   1.000
_cell.angle_alpha   90.00
_cell.angle_beta   90.00
_cell.angle_gamma   90.00
#
_symmetry.space_group_name_H-M   'P 1'
#
loop_
_entity.id
_entity.type
_entity.pdbx_description
1 polymer ?
#
loop_
_entity_poly.entity_id
_entity_poly.type
_entity_poly.pdbx_seq_one_letter_code
_entity_poly.pdbx_strand_id
1 'polypeptide(L)' 'MKLFKKKISCANCDLKFQSDEELMQHQQVVHGKHIPYDCKLCNLEFTNMYDMRTHLQKYHSFKKD' A
#
# COMPACT_ATOMS: atom_id res chain seq x y z
N MET A 1 -29.32 24.39 -6.39
CA MET A 1 -29.31 23.46 -5.23
C MET A 1 -27.86 23.10 -4.94
N LYS A 2 -27.34 23.35 -3.72
CA LYS A 2 -26.00 22.87 -3.34
C LYS A 2 -26.11 21.37 -3.10
N LEU A 3 -25.53 20.56 -4.00
CA LEU A 3 -25.33 19.13 -3.74
C LEU A 3 -24.37 19.01 -2.56
N PHE A 4 -24.90 18.70 -1.37
CA PHE A 4 -24.05 18.29 -0.26
C PHE A 4 -23.51 16.89 -0.60
N LYS A 5 -22.36 16.85 -1.28
CA LYS A 5 -21.59 15.60 -1.42
C LYS A 5 -21.20 15.16 -0.01
N LYS A 6 -21.74 14.01 0.42
CA LYS A 6 -21.36 13.39 1.69
C LYS A 6 -19.87 13.05 1.60
N LYS A 7 -19.05 13.70 2.43
CA LYS A 7 -17.63 13.39 2.52
C LYS A 7 -17.44 11.99 3.10
N ILE A 8 -16.43 11.29 2.63
CA ILE A 8 -16.06 9.95 3.08
C ILE A 8 -14.95 10.09 4.12
N SER A 9 -15.14 9.48 5.30
CA SER A 9 -14.20 9.56 6.41
C SER A 9 -13.16 8.45 6.34
N CYS A 10 -11.90 8.78 6.62
CA CYS A 10 -10.88 7.76 6.85
C CYS A 10 -11.15 7.01 8.15
N ALA A 11 -10.90 5.70 8.15
CA ALA A 11 -11.05 4.86 9.35
C ALA A 11 -9.84 4.94 10.30
N ASN A 12 -8.71 5.45 9.81
CA ASN A 12 -7.43 5.48 10.53
C ASN A 12 -7.03 6.89 11.02
N CYS A 13 -7.76 7.94 10.60
CA CYS A 13 -7.57 9.31 11.04
C CYS A 13 -8.83 10.16 10.83
N ASP A 14 -8.83 11.41 11.29
CA ASP A 14 -10.00 12.31 11.24
C ASP A 14 -10.21 13.00 9.87
N LEU A 15 -9.41 12.66 8.86
CA LEU A 15 -9.51 13.28 7.53
C LEU A 15 -10.74 12.80 6.75
N LYS A 16 -11.29 13.70 5.93
CA LYS A 16 -12.51 13.46 5.13
C LYS A 16 -12.30 13.90 3.68
N PHE A 17 -12.72 13.07 2.74
CA PHE A 17 -12.46 13.19 1.30
C PHE A 17 -13.75 13.32 0.50
N GLN A 18 -13.67 13.87 -0.72
CA GLN A 18 -14.83 14.13 -1.58
C GLN A 18 -15.16 12.96 -2.51
N SER A 19 -14.25 12.00 -2.65
CA SER A 19 -14.39 10.79 -3.46
C SER A 19 -13.69 9.59 -2.80
N ASP A 20 -14.09 8.39 -3.21
CA ASP A 20 -13.40 7.15 -2.80
C ASP A 20 -11.96 7.10 -3.33
N GLU A 21 -11.70 7.66 -4.52
CA GLU A 21 -10.35 7.71 -5.09
C GLU A 21 -9.39 8.55 -4.24
N GLU A 22 -9.84 9.72 -3.78
CA GLU A 22 -9.06 10.58 -2.87
C GLU A 22 -8.79 9.88 -1.53
N LEU A 23 -9.81 9.19 -0.98
CA LEU A 23 -9.64 8.40 0.24
C LEU A 23 -8.67 7.23 0.03
N MET A 24 -8.76 6.53 -1.09
CA MET A 24 -7.90 5.38 -1.40
C MET A 24 -6.44 5.81 -1.55
N GLN A 25 -6.18 6.92 -2.26
CA GLN A 25 -4.83 7.48 -2.37
C GLN A 25 -4.30 7.93 -1.01
N HIS A 26 -5.12 8.63 -0.22
CA HIS A 26 -4.73 9.01 1.14
C HIS A 26 -4.41 7.77 2.00
N GLN A 27 -5.28 6.76 1.97
CA GLN A 27 -5.06 5.52 2.69
C GLN A 27 -3.77 4.89 2.22
N GLN A 28 -3.51 4.75 0.92
CA GLN A 28 -2.29 4.15 0.40
C GLN A 28 -1.00 4.89 0.80
N VAL A 29 -1.03 6.23 0.79
CA VAL A 29 0.16 7.07 1.05
C VAL A 29 0.42 7.27 2.54
N VAL A 30 -0.64 7.46 3.34
CA VAL A 30 -0.54 7.87 4.75
C VAL A 30 -0.71 6.71 5.72
N HIS A 31 -1.57 5.75 5.38
CA HIS A 31 -1.91 4.62 6.26
C HIS A 31 -1.52 3.26 5.68
N GLY A 32 -1.24 3.21 4.38
CA GLY A 32 -0.79 2.07 3.64
C GLY A 32 0.69 1.91 3.94
N LYS A 33 1.09 0.67 4.16
CA LYS A 33 2.51 0.37 4.06
C LYS A 33 2.84 0.58 2.57
N HIS A 34 3.64 1.60 2.26
CA HIS A 34 4.18 1.76 0.91
C HIS A 34 5.11 0.57 0.68
N ILE A 35 4.56 -0.50 0.13
CA ILE A 35 5.23 -1.76 -0.14
C ILE A 35 5.33 -1.91 -1.65
N PRO A 36 6.34 -1.28 -2.26
CA PRO A 36 6.57 -1.43 -3.69
C PRO A 36 7.08 -2.82 -4.09
N TYR A 37 7.45 -3.68 -3.14
CA TYR A 37 8.08 -4.95 -3.42
C TYR A 37 7.38 -6.10 -2.70
N ASP A 38 6.65 -6.92 -3.45
CA ASP A 38 6.01 -8.12 -2.94
C ASP A 38 6.67 -9.38 -3.52
N CYS A 39 6.80 -10.42 -2.70
CA CYS A 39 7.25 -11.73 -3.13
C CYS A 39 6.08 -12.51 -3.74
N LYS A 40 6.11 -12.76 -5.05
CA LYS A 40 5.07 -13.53 -5.76
C LYS A 40 4.99 -15.01 -5.39
N LEU A 41 5.94 -15.52 -4.60
CA LEU A 41 5.99 -16.94 -4.20
C LEU A 41 5.35 -17.19 -2.83
N CYS A 42 5.32 -16.20 -1.95
CA CYS A 42 4.72 -16.34 -0.61
C CYS A 42 3.91 -15.11 -0.16
N ASN A 43 3.69 -14.15 -1.06
CA ASN A 43 2.95 -12.91 -0.84
C ASN A 43 3.45 -12.06 0.35
N LEU A 44 4.72 -12.26 0.75
CA LEU A 44 5.38 -11.41 1.72
C LEU A 44 5.70 -10.05 1.12
N GLU A 45 5.42 -9.03 1.89
CA GLU A 45 5.47 -7.65 1.46
C GLU A 45 6.68 -6.94 2.09
N PHE A 46 7.46 -6.24 1.26
CA PHE A 46 8.65 -5.48 1.66
C PHE A 46 8.57 -4.00 1.24
N THR A 47 9.05 -3.11 2.09
CA THR A 47 9.11 -1.66 1.82
C THR A 47 10.30 -1.27 0.93
N ASN A 48 11.28 -2.16 0.74
CA ASN A 48 12.44 -1.94 -0.13
C ASN A 48 12.88 -3.21 -0.90
N MET A 49 13.57 -3.01 -2.02
CA MET A 49 14.00 -4.10 -2.92
C MET A 49 15.09 -4.99 -2.28
N TYR A 50 15.94 -4.42 -1.42
CA TYR A 50 17.05 -5.15 -0.81
C TYR A 50 16.55 -6.26 0.12
N ASP A 51 15.56 -5.96 0.95
CA ASP A 51 14.94 -6.91 1.86
C ASP A 51 14.18 -7.99 1.09
N MET A 52 13.42 -7.60 0.06
CA MET A 52 12.75 -8.54 -0.83
C MET A 52 13.75 -9.49 -1.50
N ARG A 53 14.86 -8.97 -2.02
CA ARG A 53 15.90 -9.79 -2.66
C ARG A 53 16.61 -10.72 -1.68
N THR A 54 16.90 -10.23 -0.48
CA THR A 54 17.49 -11.05 0.59
C THR A 54 16.55 -12.17 0.99
N HIS A 55 15.25 -11.87 1.10
CA HIS A 55 14.22 -12.87 1.31
C HIS A 55 14.18 -13.90 0.17
N LEU A 56 14.14 -13.45 -1.08
CA LEU A 56 14.14 -14.34 -2.25
C LEU A 56 15.38 -15.25 -2.27
N GLN A 57 16.56 -14.75 -1.91
CA GLN A 57 17.78 -15.56 -1.84
C GLN A 57 17.75 -16.58 -0.71
N LYS A 58 17.26 -16.20 0.47
CA LYS A 58 17.23 -17.08 1.65
C LYS A 58 16.13 -18.12 1.61
N TYR A 59 14.95 -17.77 1.11
CA TYR A 59 13.74 -18.59 1.22
C TYR A 59 13.29 -19.17 -0.12
N HIS A 60 13.69 -18.58 -1.24
CA HIS A 60 13.27 -18.99 -2.58
C HIS A 60 14.44 -19.29 -3.53
N SER A 61 15.68 -19.29 -3.03
CA SER A 61 16.90 -19.56 -3.80
C SER A 61 16.99 -18.76 -5.12
N PHE A 62 16.45 -17.54 -5.15
CA PHE A 62 16.44 -16.73 -6.38
C PHE A 62 17.86 -16.22 -6.66
N LYS A 63 18.50 -16.77 -7.69
CA LYS A 63 19.73 -16.23 -8.26
C LYS A 63 19.35 -15.36 -9.45
N LYS A 64 19.86 -14.14 -9.46
CA LYS A 64 19.80 -13.27 -10.64
C LYS A 64 20.94 -13.75 -11.54
N ASP A 65 20.61 -14.53 -12.57
CA ASP A 65 21.51 -14.76 -13.72
C ASP A 65 21.87 -13.42 -14.38
#